data_AF-A0A6G1SLN6-F1
#
_entry.id   AF-A0A6G1SLN6-F1
#
_cell.length_a   1.000
_cell.length_b   1.000
_cell.length_c   1.000
_cell.angle_alpha   90.00
_cell.angle_beta   90.00
_cell.angle_gamma   90.00
#
_symmetry.space_group_name_H-M   'P 1'
#
loop_
_entity.id
_entity.type
_entity.pdbx_description
1 polymer ?
#
loop_
_entity_poly.entity_id
_entity_poly.type
_entity_poly.pdbx_seq_one_letter_code
_entity_poly.pdbx_strand_id
1 'polypeptide(L)'
;EVDRENSNSNNNNHSSNGNNNNNNNNDDDDDDDDDDENDRRRVRKTKIPKTVRLNINARERRRMHDLNDALDELRHVIPYAHSPSVRKLSKIATLLLAKNYILMQTNALNELKRVLICLQQNPSSELPP
;
A
#
# COMPACT_ATOMS: atom_id res chain seq x y z
N GLU A 1 -44.46 -15.53 22.77
CA GLU A 1 -43.36 -16.17 23.51
C GLU A 1 -42.05 -15.75 22.85
N VAL A 2 -41.40 -14.78 23.51
CA VAL A 2 -39.98 -14.38 23.47
C VAL A 2 -39.23 -14.22 22.14
N ASP A 3 -39.09 -12.96 21.75
CA ASP A 3 -37.85 -12.19 21.50
C ASP A 3 -36.54 -12.90 21.13
N ARG A 4 -35.84 -12.30 20.14
CA ARG A 4 -34.40 -11.93 20.14
C ARG A 4 -34.04 -11.42 18.73
N GLU A 5 -34.12 -10.11 18.49
CA GLU A 5 -33.04 -9.12 18.63
C GLU A 5 -31.80 -9.38 17.75
N ASN A 6 -31.77 -8.61 16.65
CA ASN A 6 -30.66 -7.78 16.18
C ASN A 6 -29.36 -7.85 17.02
N SER A 7 -28.26 -8.29 16.41
CA SER A 7 -26.92 -7.96 16.90
C SER A 7 -25.97 -7.77 15.72
N ASN A 8 -25.77 -6.50 15.43
CA ASN A 8 -24.72 -5.90 14.62
C ASN A 8 -23.36 -6.13 15.30
N SER A 9 -22.54 -7.05 14.80
CA SER A 9 -21.14 -7.18 15.24
C SER A 9 -20.23 -6.27 14.40
N ASN A 10 -20.22 -4.99 14.76
CA ASN A 10 -19.15 -4.07 14.43
C ASN A 10 -18.05 -4.22 15.50
N ASN A 11 -16.99 -4.96 15.20
CA ASN A 11 -15.77 -4.97 16.01
C ASN A 11 -14.62 -4.32 15.22
N ASN A 12 -14.63 -2.99 15.15
CA ASN A 12 -13.46 -2.20 14.83
C ASN A 12 -12.63 -1.99 16.11
N ASN A 13 -11.78 -2.95 16.44
CA ASN A 13 -10.71 -2.75 17.40
C ASN A 13 -9.47 -2.21 16.68
N HIS A 14 -9.38 -0.89 16.54
CA HIS A 14 -8.11 -0.23 16.25
C HIS A 14 -7.39 0.00 17.58
N SER A 15 -6.67 -1.03 18.04
CA SER A 15 -5.76 -0.90 19.18
C SER A 15 -4.43 -0.38 18.65
N SER A 16 -4.19 0.92 18.84
CA SER A 16 -2.85 1.49 18.72
C SER A 16 -2.02 0.98 19.89
N ASN A 17 -1.08 0.06 19.64
CA ASN A 17 -0.01 -0.18 20.59
C ASN A 17 1.25 -0.80 19.97
N GLY A 18 2.37 -0.13 20.18
CA GLY A 18 3.66 -0.77 20.42
C GLY A 18 4.44 -1.27 19.20
N ASN A 19 5.49 -0.53 18.86
CA ASN A 19 6.67 -1.06 18.19
C ASN A 19 7.06 -2.43 18.78
N ASN A 20 7.00 -3.48 17.96
CA ASN A 20 7.76 -4.71 18.18
C ASN A 20 8.40 -5.08 16.85
N ASN A 21 9.55 -4.46 16.54
CA ASN A 21 10.49 -5.01 15.56
C ASN A 21 11.18 -6.24 16.16
N ASN A 22 10.41 -7.32 16.36
CA ASN A 22 10.95 -8.66 16.53
C ASN A 22 11.10 -9.27 15.14
N ASN A 23 12.18 -8.92 14.45
CA ASN A 23 12.68 -9.81 13.39
C ASN A 23 13.59 -10.85 14.06
N ASN A 24 12.97 -11.79 14.78
CA ASN A 24 13.56 -13.11 14.97
C ASN A 24 13.45 -13.84 13.63
N ASN A 25 14.39 -13.58 12.73
CA ASN A 25 14.71 -14.56 11.70
C ASN A 25 15.67 -15.54 12.35
N ASN A 26 15.12 -16.49 13.10
CA ASN A 26 15.78 -17.78 13.26
C ASN A 26 15.64 -18.47 11.91
N ASP A 27 16.52 -18.13 10.98
CA ASP A 27 16.90 -19.08 9.94
C ASP A 27 17.93 -19.96 10.65
N ASP A 28 17.51 -21.18 11.02
CA ASP A 28 18.38 -22.21 11.57
C ASP A 28 19.47 -22.52 10.53
N ASP A 29 20.60 -21.82 10.63
CA ASP A 29 21.83 -22.13 9.91
C ASP A 29 22.51 -23.27 10.70
N ASP A 30 22.17 -24.52 10.36
CA ASP A 30 23.00 -25.67 10.69
C ASP A 30 24.40 -25.43 10.11
N ASP A 31 25.32 -25.03 10.98
CA ASP A 31 26.75 -24.86 10.71
C ASP A 31 27.42 -26.24 10.46
N ASP A 32 27.21 -26.82 9.28
CA ASP A 32 28.06 -27.88 8.73
C ASP A 32 29.10 -27.24 7.79
N ASP A 33 30.09 -26.57 8.37
CA ASP A 33 31.32 -26.13 7.69
C ASP A 33 32.27 -27.33 7.49
N ASP A 34 31.97 -28.19 6.51
CA ASP A 34 32.96 -29.10 5.93
C ASP A 34 33.87 -28.31 4.96
N ASP A 35 34.83 -27.60 5.54
CA ASP A 35 35.85 -26.84 4.82
C ASP A 35 36.90 -27.80 4.17
N ASP A 36 36.70 -28.16 2.90
CA ASP A 36 37.74 -28.80 2.07
C ASP A 36 38.91 -27.81 1.83
N GLU A 37 40.01 -28.05 2.55
CA GLU A 37 41.17 -27.15 2.67
C GLU A 37 41.97 -26.97 1.36
N ASN A 38 41.66 -27.73 0.30
CA ASN A 38 42.52 -27.82 -0.90
C ASN A 38 42.21 -26.83 -2.04
N ASP A 39 41.05 -26.17 -2.09
CA ASP A 39 40.67 -25.28 -3.22
C ASP A 39 40.94 -23.78 -2.98
N ARG A 40 41.45 -23.40 -1.81
CA ARG A 40 41.59 -21.98 -1.39
C ARG A 40 42.68 -21.19 -2.11
N ARG A 41 43.53 -21.81 -2.94
CA ARG A 41 44.70 -21.15 -3.54
C ARG A 41 44.48 -20.55 -4.93
N ARG A 42 43.38 -20.84 -5.65
CA ARG A 42 43.31 -20.48 -7.09
C ARG A 42 42.45 -19.30 -7.52
N VAL A 43 41.56 -18.75 -6.70
CA VAL A 43 40.78 -17.57 -7.13
C VAL A 43 40.47 -16.63 -5.95
N ARG A 44 41.46 -15.82 -5.57
CA ARG A 44 41.23 -14.58 -4.79
C ARG A 44 40.53 -13.52 -5.66
N LYS A 45 39.34 -13.82 -6.18
CA LYS A 45 38.39 -12.77 -6.55
C LYS A 45 37.82 -12.25 -5.24
N THR A 46 37.83 -10.94 -5.08
CA THR A 46 37.18 -10.18 -3.99
C THR A 46 35.69 -10.53 -3.94
N LYS A 47 35.33 -11.65 -3.31
CA LYS A 47 33.95 -12.07 -3.10
C LYS A 47 33.40 -11.20 -1.97
N ILE A 48 32.29 -10.50 -2.23
CA ILE A 48 31.57 -9.77 -1.19
C ILE A 48 31.23 -10.76 -0.06
N PRO A 49 31.57 -10.46 1.21
CA PRO A 49 31.27 -11.36 2.33
C PRO A 49 29.80 -11.79 2.33
N LYS A 50 29.52 -13.05 2.68
CA LYS A 50 28.14 -13.59 2.78
C LYS A 50 27.25 -12.65 3.63
N THR A 51 27.77 -12.18 4.77
CA THR A 51 27.11 -11.24 5.68
C THR A 51 26.71 -9.92 5.01
N VAL A 52 27.58 -9.35 4.18
CA VAL A 52 27.27 -8.11 3.45
C VAL A 52 26.16 -8.35 2.43
N ARG A 53 26.17 -9.48 1.72
CA ARG A 53 25.10 -9.86 0.78
C ARG A 53 23.75 -10.02 1.50
N LEU A 54 23.74 -10.70 2.64
CA LEU A 54 22.53 -10.90 3.45
C LEU A 54 21.97 -9.56 3.96
N ASN A 55 22.83 -8.66 4.45
CA ASN A 55 22.43 -7.33 4.91
C ASN A 55 21.83 -6.46 3.78
N ILE A 56 22.37 -6.56 2.56
CA ILE A 56 21.82 -5.88 1.39
C ILE A 56 20.44 -6.44 1.05
N ASN A 57 20.27 -7.76 1.00
CA ASN A 57 18.99 -8.40 0.70
C ASN A 57 17.92 -8.07 1.76
N ALA A 58 18.29 -8.08 3.03
CA ALA A 58 17.39 -7.71 4.13
C ALA A 58 16.93 -6.24 4.04
N ARG A 59 17.81 -5.34 3.59
CA ARG A 59 17.45 -3.95 3.34
C ARG A 59 16.49 -3.81 2.16
N GLU A 60 16.74 -4.52 1.06
CA GLU A 60 15.85 -4.45 -0.12
C GLU A 60 14.47 -5.04 0.17
N ARG A 61 14.38 -6.11 0.96
CA ARG A 61 13.09 -6.63 1.44
C ARG A 61 12.30 -5.56 2.20
N ARG A 62 12.93 -4.87 3.16
CA ARG A 62 12.29 -3.77 3.89
C ARG A 62 11.80 -2.66 2.95
N ARG A 63 12.65 -2.20 2.04
CA ARG A 63 12.27 -1.21 1.02
C ARG A 63 11.05 -1.66 0.19
N MET A 64 11.01 -2.94 -0.19
CA MET A 64 9.89 -3.50 -0.95
C MET A 64 8.61 -3.63 -0.11
N HIS A 65 8.71 -3.89 1.21
CA HIS A 65 7.56 -3.86 2.12
C HIS A 65 6.97 -2.45 2.20
N ASP A 66 7.80 -1.44 2.50
CA ASP A 66 7.36 -0.03 2.59
C ASP A 66 6.67 0.42 1.27
N LEU A 67 7.23 0.02 0.12
CA LEU A 67 6.65 0.31 -1.18
C LEU A 67 5.29 -0.38 -1.39
N ASN A 68 5.16 -1.65 -0.99
CA ASN A 68 3.93 -2.39 -1.15
C ASN A 68 2.84 -1.86 -0.21
N ASP A 69 3.20 -1.44 1.00
CA ASP A 69 2.28 -0.84 1.97
C ASP A 69 1.73 0.48 1.43
N ALA A 70 2.58 1.37 0.90
CA ALA A 70 2.14 2.59 0.24
C ALA A 70 1.22 2.33 -0.98
N LEU A 71 1.46 1.25 -1.72
CA LEU A 71 0.59 0.85 -2.84
C LEU A 71 -0.76 0.31 -2.35
N ASP A 72 -0.79 -0.40 -1.22
CA ASP A 72 -2.03 -0.85 -0.58
C ASP A 72 -2.83 0.35 -0.04
N GLU A 73 -2.19 1.33 0.59
CA GLU A 73 -2.83 2.62 0.95
C GLU A 73 -3.47 3.30 -0.27
N LEU A 74 -2.77 3.33 -1.41
CA LEU A 74 -3.33 3.85 -2.66
C LEU A 74 -4.58 3.07 -3.12
N ARG A 75 -4.65 1.75 -2.89
CA ARG A 75 -5.84 0.96 -3.26
C ARG A 75 -7.07 1.35 -2.46
N HIS A 76 -6.91 1.79 -1.21
CA HIS A 76 -8.03 2.16 -0.34
C HIS A 76 -8.74 3.45 -0.79
N VAL A 77 -8.04 4.33 -1.50
CA VAL A 77 -8.61 5.61 -1.97
C VAL A 77 -9.11 5.58 -3.42
N ILE A 78 -8.84 4.49 -4.16
CA ILE A 78 -9.34 4.32 -5.52
C ILE A 78 -10.80 3.90 -5.46
N PRO A 79 -11.72 4.55 -6.22
CA PRO A 79 -13.12 4.16 -6.27
C PRO A 79 -13.29 2.80 -6.96
N TYR A 80 -13.18 1.74 -6.18
CA TYR A 80 -13.37 0.35 -6.56
C TYR A 80 -14.06 -0.40 -5.41
N ALA A 81 -14.50 -1.65 -5.64
CA ALA A 81 -15.16 -2.42 -4.61
C ALA A 81 -14.20 -2.75 -3.45
N HIS A 82 -14.41 -2.10 -2.30
CA HIS A 82 -13.71 -2.38 -1.05
C HIS A 82 -14.50 -3.40 -0.23
N SER A 83 -14.53 -4.64 -0.70
CA SER A 83 -15.07 -5.76 0.07
C SER A 83 -13.95 -6.71 0.44
N PRO A 84 -13.91 -7.27 1.67
CA PRO A 84 -12.96 -8.31 2.05
C PRO A 84 -12.99 -9.54 1.13
N SER A 85 -14.12 -9.79 0.46
CA SER A 85 -14.28 -10.87 -0.52
C SER A 85 -13.78 -10.54 -1.92
N VAL A 86 -13.48 -9.27 -2.21
CA VAL A 86 -13.03 -8.82 -3.52
C VAL A 86 -11.52 -8.91 -3.61
N ARG A 87 -11.04 -9.47 -4.72
CA ARG A 87 -9.61 -9.63 -4.98
C ARG A 87 -8.91 -8.27 -5.09
N LYS A 88 -7.75 -8.13 -4.44
CA LYS A 88 -6.87 -6.96 -4.59
C LYS A 88 -6.50 -6.73 -6.07
N LEU A 89 -6.53 -5.47 -6.50
CA LEU A 89 -6.09 -5.06 -7.83
C LEU A 89 -4.58 -5.34 -8.02
N SER A 90 -4.20 -5.71 -9.25
CA SER A 90 -2.78 -5.83 -9.62
C SER A 90 -2.07 -4.46 -9.52
N LYS A 91 -0.73 -4.46 -9.46
CA LYS A 91 0.05 -3.20 -9.37
C LYS A 91 -0.26 -2.27 -10.55
N ILE A 92 -0.29 -2.81 -11.76
CA ILE A 92 -0.59 -2.03 -12.97
C ILE A 92 -2.04 -1.51 -12.98
N ALA A 93 -3.02 -2.34 -12.59
CA ALA A 93 -4.41 -1.91 -12.54
C ALA A 93 -4.60 -0.79 -11.51
N THR A 94 -3.98 -0.91 -10.34
CA THR A 94 -4.01 0.11 -9.28
C THR A 94 -3.50 1.46 -9.81
N LEU A 95 -2.34 1.48 -10.49
CA LEU A 95 -1.77 2.72 -11.03
C LEU A 95 -2.62 3.32 -12.15
N LEU A 96 -3.21 2.50 -13.03
CA LEU A 96 -4.09 2.97 -14.10
C LEU A 96 -5.37 3.60 -13.54
N LEU A 97 -6.02 2.94 -12.57
CA LEU A 97 -7.22 3.48 -11.94
C LEU A 97 -6.91 4.75 -11.16
N ALA A 98 -5.80 4.81 -10.41
CA ALA A 98 -5.38 6.01 -9.70
C ALA A 98 -5.20 7.21 -10.65
N LYS A 99 -4.50 7.02 -11.77
CA LYS A 99 -4.33 8.06 -12.80
C LYS A 99 -5.69 8.55 -13.32
N ASN A 100 -6.57 7.62 -13.70
CA ASN A 100 -7.89 7.97 -14.24
C ASN A 100 -8.75 8.68 -13.20
N TYR A 101 -8.64 8.29 -11.93
CA TYR A 101 -9.38 8.91 -10.85
C TYR A 101 -8.95 10.36 -10.62
N ILE A 102 -7.64 10.65 -10.64
CA ILE A 102 -7.13 12.03 -10.58
C ILE A 102 -7.69 12.88 -11.74
N LEU A 103 -7.68 12.35 -12.96
CA LEU A 103 -8.22 13.06 -14.13
C LEU A 103 -9.71 13.34 -13.99
N MET A 104 -10.49 12.35 -13.55
CA MET A 104 -11.92 12.51 -13.33
C MET A 104 -12.23 13.55 -12.25
N GLN A 105 -11.54 13.51 -11.10
CA GLN A 105 -11.73 14.51 -10.05
C GLN A 105 -11.36 15.91 -10.54
N THR A 106 -10.29 16.04 -11.30
CA THR A 106 -9.88 17.33 -11.90
C THR A 106 -10.97 17.88 -12.83
N ASN A 107 -11.52 17.04 -13.69
CA ASN A 107 -12.61 17.43 -14.59
C ASN A 107 -13.88 17.81 -13.82
N ALA A 108 -14.27 17.02 -12.82
CA ALA A 108 -15.43 17.31 -11.98
C ALA A 108 -15.30 18.66 -11.26
N LEU A 109 -14.12 18.97 -10.73
CA LEU A 109 -13.85 20.27 -10.09
C LEU A 109 -13.93 21.43 -11.09
N ASN A 110 -13.45 21.24 -12.32
CA ASN A 110 -13.52 22.27 -13.36
C ASN A 110 -14.95 22.55 -13.80
N GLU A 111 -15.76 21.50 -13.99
CA GLU A 111 -17.17 21.65 -14.32
C GLU A 111 -17.96 22.32 -13.19
N LEU A 112 -17.70 21.95 -11.93
CA LEU A 112 -18.33 22.62 -10.79
C LEU A 112 -17.99 24.12 -10.73
N LYS A 113 -16.73 24.49 -11.00
CA LYS A 113 -16.32 25.90 -11.08
C LYS A 113 -17.04 26.64 -12.22
N ARG A 114 -17.19 26.01 -13.39
CA ARG A 114 -17.93 26.59 -14.51
C ARG A 114 -19.38 26.84 -14.15
N VAL A 115 -20.06 25.86 -13.56
CA VAL A 115 -21.45 25.99 -13.10
C VAL A 115 -21.59 27.13 -12.10
N LEU A 116 -20.68 27.21 -11.12
CA LEU A 116 -20.70 28.27 -10.11
C LEU A 116 -20.55 29.67 -10.74
N ILE A 117 -19.62 29.83 -11.70
CA ILE A 117 -19.44 31.08 -12.45
C ILE A 117 -20.73 31.44 -13.22
N CYS A 118 -21.34 30.48 -13.92
CA CYS A 118 -22.59 30.70 -14.65
C CYS A 118 -23.72 31.15 -13.72
N LEU A 119 -23.85 30.54 -12.53
CA LEU A 119 -24.85 30.94 -11.54
C LEU A 119 -24.58 32.34 -10.98
N GLN A 120 -23.31 32.69 -10.72
CA GLN A 120 -22.93 34.02 -10.24
C GLN A 120 -23.11 35.14 -11.28
N GLN A 121 -23.03 34.80 -12.57
CA GLN A 121 -23.25 35.75 -13.67
C GLN A 121 -24.74 36.02 -13.97
N ASN A 122 -25.67 35.43 -13.20
CA ASN A 122 -27.12 35.66 -13.29
C ASN A 122 -27.69 36.39 -12.05
N PRO A 123 -27.32 37.67 -11.77
CA PRO A 123 -27.98 38.46 -10.72
C PRO A 123 -29.32 39.09 -11.16
N SER A 124 -29.80 38.86 -12.39
CA SER A 124 -30.90 39.64 -12.98
C SER A 124 -32.18 38.83 -13.20
N SER A 125 -32.79 38.38 -12.11
CA SER A 125 -34.23 38.08 -12.08
C SER A 125 -34.87 38.74 -10.86
N GLU A 126 -34.61 40.03 -10.65
CA GLU A 126 -35.48 40.86 -9.82
C GLU A 126 -36.49 41.57 -10.74
N LEU A 127 -37.75 41.47 -10.33
CA LEU A 127 -38.99 41.67 -11.08
C LEU A 127 -39.19 43.09 -11.65
N PRO A 128 -39.96 43.24 -12.75
CA PRO A 128 -40.52 44.52 -13.17
C PRO A 128 -41.94 44.74 -12.61
N PRO A 129 -42.51 45.94 -12.77
CA PRO A 129 -42.02 47.27 -12.41
C PRO A 129 -42.56 47.76 -11.05
#